data_AF-A0A285SQG4-F1
#
_entry.id   AF-A0A285SQG4-F1
#
_cell.length_a   1.000
_cell.length_b   1.000
_cell.length_c   1.000
_cell.angle_alpha   90.00
_cell.angle_beta   90.00
_cell.angle_gamma   90.00
#
_symmetry.space_group_name_H-M   'P 1'
#
loop_
_entity.id
_entity.type
_entity.pdbx_description
1 polymer ?
#
loop_
_entity_poly.entity_id
_entity_poly.type
_entity_poly.pdbx_seq_one_letter_code
_entity_poly.pdbx_strand_id
1 'polypeptide(L)'
;MREAAILEELAGEIQSLGGKYVLPFTFRNSEGTRTSHKLIFVSKHFKGYEIMKDIMAAESSTLDEGVPSLTYSPADASMPLLFSLAQPMSKLKEMLLEDFAGQTLSLAEIYEQHSVGKPYIKKNYREALSYLEATKRLSVYSTKGTRRKGTYPDHVKIQFKEGC
;
A
#
# COMPACT_ATOMS: atom_id res chain seq x y z
N MET A 1 17.31 10.01 -10.12
CA MET A 1 17.36 9.14 -11.32
C MET A 1 18.29 7.94 -11.14
N ARG A 2 19.57 8.11 -10.78
CA ARG A 2 20.49 6.96 -10.60
C ARG A 2 20.05 5.93 -9.54
N GLU A 3 19.63 6.38 -8.36
CA GLU A 3 19.25 5.45 -7.27
C GLU A 3 18.02 4.60 -7.61
N ALA A 4 16.97 5.22 -8.17
CA ALA A 4 15.74 4.52 -8.56
C ALA A 4 16.03 3.44 -9.61
N ALA A 5 16.81 3.76 -10.64
CA ALA A 5 17.21 2.80 -11.67
C ALA A 5 17.99 1.60 -11.09
N ILE A 6 18.91 1.84 -10.14
CA ILE A 6 19.65 0.76 -9.49
C ILE A 6 18.69 -0.18 -8.73
N LEU A 7 17.68 0.36 -8.04
CA LEU A 7 16.74 -0.45 -7.29
C LEU A 7 15.79 -1.24 -8.19
N GLU A 8 15.41 -0.65 -9.32
CA GLU A 8 14.56 -1.29 -10.31
C GLU A 8 15.28 -2.50 -10.93
N GLU A 9 16.50 -2.32 -11.41
CA GLU A 9 17.33 -3.42 -11.93
C GLU A 9 17.60 -4.48 -10.87
N LEU A 10 17.97 -4.08 -9.64
CA LEU A 10 18.20 -5.02 -8.55
C LEU A 10 16.94 -5.81 -8.19
N ALA A 11 15.76 -5.18 -8.19
CA ALA A 11 14.50 -5.87 -7.95
C ALA A 11 14.18 -6.86 -9.08
N GLY A 12 14.44 -6.48 -10.34
CA GLY A 12 14.31 -7.36 -11.51
C GLY A 12 15.19 -8.60 -11.40
N GLU A 13 16.47 -8.42 -11.05
CA GLU A 13 17.40 -9.54 -10.86
C GLU A 13 17.02 -10.44 -9.67
N ILE A 14 16.56 -9.87 -8.55
CA ILE A 14 16.05 -10.67 -7.44
C ILE A 14 14.84 -11.50 -7.87
N GLN A 15 13.97 -10.93 -8.72
CA GLN A 15 12.82 -11.64 -9.26
C GLN A 15 13.23 -12.77 -10.21
N SER A 16 14.23 -12.54 -11.07
CA SER A 16 14.78 -13.56 -11.97
C SER A 16 15.34 -14.77 -11.20
N LEU A 17 15.91 -14.53 -10.02
CA LEU A 17 16.44 -15.55 -9.10
C LEU A 17 15.36 -16.25 -8.24
N GLY A 18 14.08 -15.93 -8.44
CA GLY A 18 12.95 -16.58 -7.77
C GLY A 18 12.48 -15.91 -6.48
N GLY A 19 12.97 -14.70 -6.17
CA GLY A 19 12.27 -13.80 -5.26
C GLY A 19 10.96 -13.34 -5.88
N LYS A 20 9.88 -13.23 -5.11
CA LYS A 20 8.55 -12.88 -5.68
C LYS A 20 8.08 -11.51 -5.23
N TYR A 21 8.35 -11.18 -3.98
CA TYR A 21 7.96 -9.92 -3.38
C TYR A 21 9.21 -9.21 -2.88
N VAL A 22 9.57 -8.11 -3.54
CA VAL A 22 10.72 -7.26 -3.20
C VAL A 22 10.18 -5.98 -2.57
N LEU A 23 10.70 -5.64 -1.40
CA LEU A 23 10.30 -4.45 -0.64
C LEU A 23 11.53 -3.66 -0.19
N PRO A 24 11.83 -2.53 -0.84
CA PRO A 24 12.88 -1.63 -0.39
C PRO A 24 12.39 -0.72 0.75
N PHE A 25 13.28 -0.42 1.68
CA PHE A 25 13.09 0.56 2.75
C PHE A 25 14.31 1.47 2.82
N THR A 26 14.06 2.78 2.78
CA THR A 26 15.13 3.77 2.68
C THR A 26 15.48 4.31 4.05
N PHE A 27 16.76 4.29 4.41
CA PHE A 27 17.27 5.02 5.57
C PHE A 27 17.97 6.29 5.10
N ARG A 28 17.66 7.42 5.75
CA ARG A 28 18.37 8.68 5.57
C ARG A 28 19.38 8.91 6.69
N ASN A 29 20.37 9.77 6.44
CA ASN A 29 21.26 10.27 7.49
C ASN A 29 20.48 11.08 8.53
N SER A 30 21.14 11.41 9.65
CA SER A 30 20.54 12.19 10.75
C SER A 30 20.00 13.55 10.30
N GLU A 31 20.59 14.14 9.26
CA GLU A 31 20.16 15.42 8.68
C GLU A 31 18.99 15.29 7.69
N GLY A 32 18.59 14.08 7.30
CA GLY A 32 17.52 13.83 6.32
C GLY A 32 17.89 14.17 4.86
N THR A 33 19.12 14.61 4.60
CA THR A 33 19.59 15.15 3.31
C THR A 33 20.08 14.08 2.34
N ARG A 34 20.54 12.93 2.82
CA ARG A 34 21.14 11.87 2.00
C ARG A 34 20.65 10.49 2.41
N THR A 35 20.39 9.62 1.42
CA THR A 35 20.25 8.18 1.65
C THR A 35 21.55 7.65 2.28
N SER A 36 21.44 7.01 3.45
CA SER A 36 22.56 6.36 4.12
C SER A 36 22.71 4.91 3.65
N HIS A 37 21.61 4.15 3.64
CA HIS A 37 21.55 2.78 3.12
C HIS A 37 20.11 2.39 2.76
N LYS A 38 19.98 1.27 2.04
CA LYS A 38 18.69 0.64 1.73
C LYS A 38 18.67 -0.73 2.37
N LEU A 39 17.55 -1.06 3.02
CA LEU A 39 17.24 -2.43 3.39
C LEU A 39 16.29 -2.99 2.34
N ILE A 40 16.59 -4.16 1.79
CA ILE A 40 15.76 -4.82 0.78
C ILE A 40 15.28 -6.14 1.35
N PHE A 41 13.98 -6.23 1.59
CA PHE A 41 13.34 -7.47 1.98
C PHE A 41 12.86 -8.24 0.76
N VAL A 42 13.05 -9.56 0.77
CA VAL A 42 12.67 -10.46 -0.31
C VAL A 42 11.94 -11.66 0.27
N SER A 43 10.79 -12.01 -0.30
CA SER A 43 10.05 -13.22 0.06
C SER A 43 9.45 -13.89 -1.18
N LYS A 44 9.14 -15.19 -1.04
CA LYS A 44 8.37 -15.95 -2.02
C LYS A 44 6.86 -15.92 -1.77
N HIS A 45 6.45 -15.53 -0.56
CA HIS A 45 5.06 -15.60 -0.12
C HIS A 45 4.54 -14.22 0.31
N PHE A 46 3.32 -13.89 -0.12
CA PHE A 46 2.70 -12.58 0.14
C PHE A 46 2.58 -12.30 1.64
N LYS A 47 2.28 -13.33 2.45
CA LYS A 47 2.22 -13.17 3.91
C LYS A 47 3.50 -12.60 4.52
N GLY A 48 4.68 -13.01 4.05
CA GLY A 48 5.95 -12.45 4.53
C GLY A 48 6.13 -11.00 4.08
N TYR A 49 5.70 -10.68 2.86
CA TYR A 49 5.68 -9.31 2.34
C TYR A 49 4.74 -8.41 3.16
N GLU A 50 3.51 -8.85 3.45
CA GLU A 50 2.53 -8.13 4.27
C GLU A 50 3.11 -7.83 5.66
N ILE A 51 3.68 -8.83 6.34
CA ILE A 51 4.27 -8.65 7.68
C ILE A 51 5.41 -7.62 7.64
N MET A 52 6.35 -7.75 6.71
CA MET A 52 7.46 -6.80 6.64
C MET A 52 6.99 -5.39 6.27
N LYS A 53 5.99 -5.28 5.40
CA LYS A 53 5.40 -4.00 5.01
C LYS A 53 4.71 -3.31 6.17
N ASP A 54 4.03 -4.04 7.04
CA ASP A 54 3.44 -3.49 8.27
C ASP A 54 4.52 -3.03 9.26
N ILE A 55 5.63 -3.77 9.41
CA ILE A 55 6.78 -3.35 10.23
C ILE A 55 7.39 -2.07 9.68
N MET A 56 7.69 -2.01 8.39
CA MET A 56 8.26 -0.82 7.74
C MET A 56 7.32 0.39 7.80
N ALA A 57 6.01 0.16 7.71
CA ALA A 57 5.02 1.22 7.88
C ALA A 57 5.04 1.80 9.30
N ALA A 58 5.18 0.95 10.32
CA ALA A 58 5.30 1.39 11.71
C ALA A 58 6.60 2.17 11.98
N GLU A 59 7.69 1.80 11.29
CA GLU A 59 8.99 2.48 11.38
C GLU A 59 9.14 3.65 10.39
N SER A 60 8.12 3.95 9.58
CA SER A 60 8.16 5.07 8.64
C SER A 60 8.12 6.39 9.39
N SER A 61 8.99 7.32 9.04
CA SER A 61 9.08 8.61 9.75
C SER A 61 7.93 9.57 9.44
N THR A 62 7.17 9.32 8.37
CA THR A 62 6.04 10.16 7.96
C THR A 62 4.84 9.33 7.54
N LEU A 63 3.65 9.90 7.77
CA LEU A 63 2.36 9.41 7.31
C LEU A 63 1.66 10.54 6.56
N ASP A 64 1.50 10.39 5.25
CA ASP A 64 0.81 11.38 4.43
C ASP A 64 -0.60 10.87 4.09
N GLU A 65 -1.62 11.60 4.52
CA GLU A 65 -3.02 11.12 4.56
C GLU A 65 -3.17 9.70 5.16
N GLY A 66 -2.30 9.31 6.09
CA GLY A 66 -2.30 7.96 6.68
C GLY A 66 -1.59 6.88 5.85
N VAL A 67 -0.96 7.23 4.73
CA VAL A 67 -0.11 6.34 3.91
C VAL A 67 1.35 6.48 4.35
N PRO A 68 2.05 5.39 4.69
CA PRO A 68 3.44 5.44 5.13
C PRO A 68 4.40 5.75 3.97
N SER A 69 5.46 6.49 4.27
CA SER A 69 6.52 6.80 3.29
C SER A 69 7.44 5.62 2.97
N LEU A 70 7.42 4.55 3.77
CA LEU A 70 8.36 3.43 3.70
C LEU A 70 9.82 3.90 3.70
N THR A 71 10.07 4.95 4.49
CA THR A 71 11.36 5.60 4.65
C THR A 71 11.53 5.98 6.12
N TYR A 72 12.71 5.70 6.66
CA TYR A 72 13.15 6.18 7.95
C TYR A 72 14.12 7.36 7.77
N SER A 73 13.81 8.46 8.43
CA SER A 73 14.55 9.72 8.42
C SER A 73 14.42 10.37 9.79
N PRO A 74 15.48 10.36 10.61
CA PRO A 74 15.47 10.99 11.94
C PRO A 74 15.04 12.46 11.92
N ALA A 75 15.44 13.20 10.87
CA ALA A 75 15.05 14.60 10.69
C ALA A 75 13.55 14.75 10.43
N ASP A 76 12.96 13.92 9.56
CA ASP A 76 11.53 14.01 9.22
C ASP A 76 10.64 13.59 10.40
N ALA A 77 11.10 12.65 11.23
CA ALA A 77 10.42 12.27 12.48
C ALA A 77 10.29 13.45 13.46
N SER A 78 11.22 14.42 13.40
CA SER A 78 11.20 15.63 14.23
C SER A 78 10.33 16.76 13.68
N MET A 79 9.95 16.69 12.39
CA MET A 79 9.15 17.70 11.69
C MET A 79 8.06 17.06 10.81
N PRO A 80 7.04 16.42 11.41
CA PRO A 80 6.06 15.59 10.69
C PRO A 80 5.09 16.39 9.79
N LEU A 81 5.11 17.72 9.87
CA LEU A 81 4.14 18.63 9.24
C LEU A 81 4.56 19.17 7.86
N LEU A 82 5.63 18.63 7.26
CA LEU A 82 6.00 18.94 5.88
C LEU A 82 4.97 18.31 4.92
N PHE A 83 3.97 19.13 4.61
CA PHE A 83 2.81 18.86 3.76
C PHE A 83 3.18 18.12 2.47
N SER A 84 2.42 17.09 2.13
CA SER A 84 2.52 16.44 0.82
C SER A 84 1.29 16.74 -0.03
N LEU A 85 1.55 17.37 -1.17
CA LEU A 85 0.59 17.60 -2.24
C LEU A 85 0.25 16.31 -3.00
N ALA A 86 0.84 15.16 -2.63
CA ALA A 86 0.68 13.91 -3.35
C ALA A 86 -0.72 13.29 -3.19
N GLN A 87 -1.50 13.73 -2.18
CA GLN A 87 -2.87 13.28 -1.91
C GLN A 87 -3.02 11.75 -2.09
N PRO A 88 -2.19 10.95 -1.40
CA PRO A 88 -1.99 9.55 -1.71
C PRO A 88 -3.23 8.69 -1.43
N MET A 89 -4.08 9.07 -0.47
CA MET A 89 -5.35 8.38 -0.23
C MET A 89 -6.35 8.69 -1.33
N SER A 90 -6.36 9.92 -1.84
CA SER A 90 -7.15 10.29 -3.02
C SER A 90 -6.73 9.49 -4.25
N LYS A 91 -5.42 9.38 -4.50
CA LYS A 91 -4.88 8.55 -5.57
C LYS A 91 -5.25 7.06 -5.40
N LEU A 92 -5.19 6.52 -4.17
CA LEU A 92 -5.58 5.13 -3.92
C LEU A 92 -7.04 4.88 -4.31
N LYS A 93 -7.96 5.77 -3.94
CA LYS A 93 -9.38 5.64 -4.29
C LYS A 93 -9.60 5.63 -5.80
N GLU A 94 -8.89 6.48 -6.54
CA GLU A 94 -8.95 6.53 -8.01
C GLU A 94 -8.44 5.21 -8.61
N MET A 95 -7.24 4.77 -8.23
CA MET A 95 -6.67 3.53 -8.74
C MET A 95 -7.55 2.31 -8.45
N LEU A 96 -8.16 2.23 -7.26
CA LEU A 96 -9.07 1.12 -6.94
C LEU A 96 -10.31 1.11 -7.84
N LEU A 97 -10.82 2.27 -8.24
CA LEU A 97 -11.97 2.36 -9.15
C LEU A 97 -11.59 2.01 -10.58
N GLU A 98 -10.39 2.40 -11.02
CA GLU A 98 -9.85 2.11 -12.36
C GLU A 98 -9.48 0.63 -12.49
N ASP A 99 -8.61 0.13 -11.61
CA ASP A 99 -8.01 -1.22 -11.70
C ASP A 99 -9.04 -2.33 -11.48
N PHE A 100 -10.12 -2.07 -10.72
CA PHE A 100 -11.12 -3.07 -10.36
C PHE A 100 -12.51 -2.78 -10.94
N ALA A 101 -12.66 -1.85 -11.89
CA ALA A 101 -13.93 -1.55 -12.54
C ALA A 101 -14.68 -2.82 -12.98
N GLY A 102 -15.96 -2.93 -12.61
CA GLY A 102 -16.82 -4.09 -12.92
C GLY A 102 -16.47 -5.39 -12.18
N GLN A 103 -15.41 -5.44 -11.39
CA GLN A 103 -14.99 -6.66 -10.70
C GLN A 103 -15.66 -6.81 -9.33
N THR A 104 -15.75 -8.07 -8.87
CA THR A 104 -16.23 -8.41 -7.52
C THR A 104 -15.20 -9.25 -6.78
N LEU A 105 -14.63 -8.68 -5.71
CA LEU A 105 -13.48 -9.23 -5.00
C LEU A 105 -13.64 -9.09 -3.48
N SER A 106 -12.88 -9.84 -2.70
CA SER A 106 -12.69 -9.62 -1.27
C SER A 106 -11.57 -8.59 -1.03
N LEU A 107 -11.50 -8.05 0.19
CA LEU A 107 -10.40 -7.16 0.58
C LEU A 107 -9.03 -7.86 0.44
N ALA A 108 -8.95 -9.16 0.76
CA ALA A 108 -7.70 -9.91 0.66
C ALA A 108 -7.20 -9.97 -0.78
N GLU A 109 -8.09 -10.31 -1.73
CA GLU A 109 -7.79 -10.36 -3.16
C GLU A 109 -7.35 -8.99 -3.69
N ILE A 110 -8.09 -7.92 -3.37
CA ILE A 110 -7.75 -6.54 -3.75
C ILE A 110 -6.37 -6.15 -3.22
N TYR A 111 -6.13 -6.41 -1.93
CA TYR A 111 -4.88 -6.02 -1.28
C TYR A 111 -3.68 -6.75 -1.86
N GLU A 112 -3.78 -8.07 -2.07
CA GLU A 112 -2.69 -8.87 -2.61
C GLU A 112 -2.36 -8.48 -4.05
N GLN A 113 -3.37 -8.23 -4.89
CA GLN A 113 -3.16 -7.87 -6.29
C GLN A 113 -2.61 -6.45 -6.46
N HIS A 114 -3.09 -5.48 -5.68
CA HIS A 114 -2.78 -4.06 -5.90
C HIS A 114 -1.61 -3.53 -5.06
N SER A 115 -1.34 -4.12 -3.89
CA SER A 115 -0.41 -3.51 -2.93
C SER A 115 1.06 -3.73 -3.23
N VAL A 116 1.40 -4.71 -4.07
CA VAL A 116 2.79 -5.05 -4.38
C VAL A 116 3.45 -3.86 -5.09
N GLY A 117 4.60 -3.43 -4.57
CA GLY A 117 5.35 -2.27 -5.09
C GLY A 117 4.74 -0.90 -4.78
N LYS A 118 3.57 -0.83 -4.13
CA LYS A 118 2.89 0.43 -3.75
C LYS A 118 3.01 0.70 -2.24
N PRO A 119 3.00 1.96 -1.76
CA PRO A 119 3.22 2.28 -0.34
C PRO A 119 2.03 1.94 0.57
N TYR A 120 0.88 1.60 -0.01
CA TYR A 120 -0.36 1.38 0.74
C TYR A 120 -0.34 0.08 1.55
N ILE A 121 -0.63 0.18 2.85
CA ILE A 121 -0.86 -0.96 3.73
C ILE A 121 -2.34 -1.32 3.79
N LYS A 122 -2.67 -2.53 4.27
CA LYS A 122 -4.05 -3.05 4.31
C LYS A 122 -5.05 -2.11 5.00
N LYS A 123 -4.59 -1.32 5.97
CA LYS A 123 -5.39 -0.27 6.63
C LYS A 123 -5.87 0.79 5.64
N ASN A 124 -5.01 1.28 4.75
CA ASN A 124 -5.37 2.26 3.73
C ASN A 124 -6.47 1.74 2.80
N TYR A 125 -6.41 0.47 2.40
CA TYR A 125 -7.46 -0.14 1.58
C TYR A 125 -8.81 -0.17 2.29
N ARG A 126 -8.84 -0.56 3.58
CA ARG A 126 -10.11 -0.54 4.35
C ARG A 126 -10.71 0.86 4.40
N GLU A 127 -9.88 1.88 4.62
CA GLU A 127 -10.32 3.27 4.68
C GLU A 127 -10.84 3.74 3.31
N ALA A 128 -10.09 3.49 2.23
CA ALA A 128 -10.49 3.84 0.87
C ALA A 128 -11.80 3.16 0.47
N LEU A 129 -11.93 1.84 0.70
CA LEU A 129 -13.14 1.09 0.38
C LEU A 129 -14.36 1.56 1.19
N SER A 130 -14.17 1.89 2.47
CA SER A 130 -15.26 2.39 3.31
C SER A 130 -15.75 3.76 2.82
N TYR A 131 -14.83 4.61 2.38
CA TYR A 131 -15.18 5.88 1.75
C TYR A 131 -15.92 5.67 0.42
N LEU A 132 -15.44 4.78 -0.44
CA LEU A 132 -16.07 4.47 -1.74
C LEU A 132 -17.45 3.84 -1.58
N GLU A 133 -17.66 3.02 -0.54
CA GLU A 133 -18.97 2.49 -0.18
C GLU A 133 -19.92 3.62 0.25
N ALA A 134 -19.46 4.50 1.16
CA ALA A 134 -20.26 5.62 1.66
C ALA A 134 -20.68 6.59 0.55
N THR A 135 -19.81 6.78 -0.45
CA THR A 135 -20.06 7.61 -1.64
C THR A 135 -20.75 6.85 -2.79
N LYS A 136 -21.21 5.61 -2.55
CA LYS A 136 -21.95 4.78 -3.50
C LYS A 136 -21.20 4.51 -4.81
N ARG A 137 -19.87 4.50 -4.79
CA ARG A 137 -19.01 4.17 -5.94
C ARG A 137 -18.82 2.66 -6.11
N LEU A 138 -19.00 1.90 -5.03
CA LEU A 138 -19.01 0.44 -5.01
C LEU A 138 -20.17 -0.07 -4.13
N SER A 139 -20.46 -1.36 -4.20
CA SER A 139 -21.40 -2.05 -3.31
C SER A 139 -20.67 -3.12 -2.50
N VAL A 140 -21.15 -3.41 -1.29
CA VAL A 140 -20.52 -4.39 -0.40
C VAL A 140 -21.59 -5.26 0.26
N TYR A 141 -21.46 -6.58 0.10
CA TYR A 141 -22.42 -7.54 0.63
C TYR A 141 -21.71 -8.74 1.28
N SER A 142 -22.42 -9.43 2.18
CA SER A 142 -21.94 -10.66 2.80
C SER A 142 -22.57 -11.86 2.12
N THR A 143 -21.74 -12.85 1.80
CA THR A 143 -22.19 -14.16 1.28
C THR A 143 -22.81 -15.04 2.36
N LYS A 144 -22.70 -14.63 3.64
CA LYS A 144 -23.24 -15.34 4.81
C LYS A 144 -24.43 -14.63 5.45
N GLY A 145 -25.04 -13.67 4.75
CA GLY A 145 -26.19 -12.90 5.24
C GLY A 145 -25.80 -11.50 5.70
N THR A 146 -25.93 -11.20 6.99
CA THR A 146 -25.67 -9.84 7.51
C THR A 146 -24.17 -9.57 7.64
N ARG A 147 -23.81 -8.28 7.69
CA ARG A 147 -22.43 -7.83 7.93
C ARG A 147 -22.39 -6.59 8.81
N ARG A 148 -21.29 -6.42 9.53
CA ARG A 148 -20.97 -5.15 10.20
C ARG A 148 -20.39 -4.17 9.17
N LYS A 149 -20.98 -2.98 9.05
CA LYS A 149 -20.46 -1.91 8.18
C LYS A 149 -19.00 -1.57 8.53
N GLY A 150 -18.20 -1.26 7.51
CA GLY A 150 -16.77 -0.94 7.65
C GLY A 150 -15.86 -2.15 7.92
N THR A 151 -16.39 -3.37 7.89
CA THR A 151 -15.58 -4.60 8.03
C THR A 151 -15.61 -5.43 6.76
N TYR A 152 -14.47 -6.07 6.46
CA TYR A 152 -14.26 -6.83 5.23
C TYR A 152 -13.57 -8.17 5.51
N PRO A 153 -14.20 -9.07 6.30
CA PRO A 153 -13.76 -10.46 6.37
C PRO A 153 -13.92 -11.17 5.01
N ASP A 154 -13.29 -12.32 4.83
CA ASP A 154 -13.21 -12.99 3.51
C ASP A 154 -14.56 -13.32 2.87
N HIS A 155 -15.61 -13.51 3.68
CA HIS A 155 -16.96 -13.78 3.19
C HIS A 155 -17.71 -12.53 2.70
N VAL A 156 -17.12 -11.34 2.85
CA VAL A 156 -17.64 -10.08 2.34
C VAL A 156 -17.04 -9.81 0.97
N LYS A 157 -17.92 -9.54 0.00
CA LYS A 157 -17.56 -9.22 -1.38
C LYS A 157 -17.85 -7.75 -1.66
N ILE A 158 -16.92 -7.14 -2.38
CA ILE A 158 -16.88 -5.74 -2.80
C ILE A 158 -17.05 -5.76 -4.31
N GLN A 159 -18.12 -5.16 -4.80
CA GLN A 159 -18.40 -5.04 -6.22
C GLN A 159 -18.19 -3.58 -6.65
N PHE A 160 -17.21 -3.36 -7.51
CA PHE A 160 -16.97 -2.08 -8.13
C PHE A 160 -17.95 -1.87 -9.28
N LYS A 161 -18.44 -0.65 -9.44
CA LYS A 161 -19.28 -0.30 -10.60
C LYS A 161 -18.45 -0.38 -11.88
N GLU A 162 -19.10 -0.69 -13.00
CA GLU A 162 -18.47 -0.53 -14.30
C GLU A 162 -18.09 0.95 -14.52
N GLY A 163 -16.97 1.19 -15.21
CA GLY A 163 -16.55 2.54 -15.57
C GLY A 163 -17.60 3.17 -16.47
N CYS A 164 -18.02 4.40 -16.15
CA CYS A 164 -18.77 5.23 -17.09
C CYS A 164 -17.86 5.66 -18.24
#